data_AF-A0A9E3XG99-F1
#
_entry.id   AF-A0A9E3XG99-F1
#
_cell.length_a   1.000
_cell.length_b   1.000
_cell.length_c   1.000
_cell.angle_alpha   90.00
_cell.angle_beta   90.00
_cell.angle_gamma   90.00
#
_symmetry.space_group_name_H-M   'P 1'
#
loop_
_entity.id
_entity.type
_entity.pdbx_description
1 polymer ?
#
loop_
_entity_poly.entity_id
_entity_poly.type
_entity_poly.pdbx_seq_one_letter_code
_entity_poly.pdbx_strand_id
1 'polypeptide(L)'
;MRKITILCLLLLLYPTMGFSQMGALTTVVLAERAVPEILNDFENTADRLMDGGQQTGNALASKLGNEIRIATLNLNYLMDEQRKRTFNQLDPKVRDIFHNLNKLIENFDPDKIYKVTELFALNIQEFLGPLLADKRDFYLSSVKGITVYQKESDFILRIRGIGFGFNDSKHKYSVSLSVKDEVIEPKAFQRPDNHELVITIPNKLVMPYFEQTKVVHLPITFSSTVKKKKPFWKFGGWTEDSYNIDFNLVLLPIEAGEIEVKETITTRVIDEDQGEKHYPLTWDPPGCPDKCTWEERYTVAENQIITRVVYSHNDVAHCNWSYSTKGGRGADYDIYNGNKSVVCRREYDHEDPGCRIRYDVYFKTFKDEPKTIVNGTYKLQWGKKLIISFNEKNLNGNFEISGKTITRDAIELTSASVSSPVGPLEYKGTGEFGAGRYKAEFYLSVE
;
A
#
# COMPACT_ATOMS: atom_id res chain seq x y z
N MET A 1 -31.16 21.88 -65.35
CA MET A 1 -30.52 20.54 -65.44
C MET A 1 -29.99 20.16 -64.06
N ARG A 2 -30.04 18.86 -63.76
CA ARG A 2 -29.98 18.15 -62.44
C ARG A 2 -28.74 18.52 -61.59
N LYS A 3 -28.87 18.92 -60.31
CA LYS A 3 -28.89 18.14 -59.05
C LYS A 3 -27.79 17.08 -58.91
N ILE A 4 -26.98 17.17 -57.82
CA ILE A 4 -26.93 16.22 -56.69
C ILE A 4 -26.12 16.81 -55.52
N THR A 5 -26.73 16.74 -54.34
CA THR A 5 -26.21 16.97 -52.99
C THR A 5 -25.57 15.67 -52.48
N ILE A 6 -24.36 15.66 -51.89
CA ILE A 6 -23.97 14.71 -50.83
C ILE A 6 -23.04 15.39 -49.82
N LEU A 7 -23.62 15.60 -48.64
CA LEU A 7 -22.98 15.68 -47.33
C LEU A 7 -22.89 14.23 -46.82
N CYS A 8 -21.70 13.71 -46.41
CA CYS A 8 -21.53 12.72 -45.32
C CYS A 8 -20.08 12.17 -45.21
N LEU A 9 -19.62 12.12 -43.95
CA LEU A 9 -18.73 11.13 -43.31
C LEU A 9 -17.26 10.97 -43.75
N LEU A 10 -16.34 11.41 -42.88
CA LEU A 10 -15.15 10.67 -42.38
C LEU A 10 -14.38 11.57 -41.37
N LEU A 11 -14.99 11.95 -40.24
CA LEU A 11 -14.67 11.36 -38.94
C LEU A 11 -14.56 9.83 -38.97
N LEU A 12 -13.50 9.31 -38.33
CA LEU A 12 -13.09 7.91 -38.21
C LEU A 12 -12.12 7.42 -39.29
N LEU A 13 -10.87 7.87 -39.23
CA LEU A 13 -9.69 7.02 -39.42
C LEU A 13 -8.53 7.73 -38.71
N TYR A 14 -8.43 7.49 -37.39
CA TYR A 14 -7.12 7.49 -36.74
C TYR A 14 -6.27 6.46 -37.50
N PRO A 15 -5.17 6.83 -38.18
CA PRO A 15 -4.10 5.87 -38.25
C PRO A 15 -3.55 5.79 -36.82
N THR A 16 -3.59 4.59 -36.27
CA THR A 16 -2.60 4.11 -35.31
C THR A 16 -1.22 4.41 -35.89
N MET A 17 -0.73 5.64 -35.70
CA MET A 17 0.66 5.98 -35.95
C MET A 17 1.46 5.26 -34.88
N GLY A 18 1.82 4.03 -35.23
CA GLY A 18 2.75 3.23 -34.47
C GLY A 18 4.02 4.02 -34.20
N PHE A 19 4.49 3.87 -32.96
CA PHE A 19 5.67 4.35 -32.24
C PHE A 19 7.01 4.59 -32.98
N SER A 20 7.07 4.53 -34.31
CA SER A 20 8.28 4.71 -35.13
C SER A 20 8.56 6.16 -35.56
N GLN A 21 7.57 7.06 -35.60
CA GLN A 21 7.78 8.44 -36.09
C GLN A 21 8.19 9.46 -35.02
N MET A 22 8.01 9.17 -33.72
CA MET A 22 8.48 10.07 -32.65
C MET A 22 10.02 10.08 -32.50
N GLY A 23 10.72 9.05 -32.97
CA GLY A 23 12.18 9.01 -32.98
C GLY A 23 12.84 9.99 -33.96
N ALA A 24 12.11 10.42 -35.00
CA ALA A 24 12.61 11.34 -36.04
C ALA A 24 12.44 12.82 -35.68
N LEU A 25 11.49 13.17 -34.81
CA LEU A 25 11.28 14.55 -34.36
C LEU A 25 12.23 14.94 -33.22
N THR A 26 12.54 13.99 -32.33
CA THR A 26 13.47 14.16 -31.19
C THR A 26 14.93 14.29 -31.64
N THR A 27 15.31 13.58 -32.70
CA THR A 27 16.62 13.69 -33.38
C THR A 27 16.87 15.10 -33.93
N VAL A 28 15.85 15.71 -34.54
CA VAL A 28 15.94 17.03 -35.17
C VAL A 28 16.07 18.15 -34.13
N VAL A 29 15.41 18.03 -32.97
CA VAL A 29 15.49 19.01 -31.87
C VAL A 29 16.87 19.02 -31.20
N LEU A 30 17.58 17.89 -31.17
CA LEU A 30 18.92 17.80 -30.56
C LEU A 30 20.07 18.10 -31.53
N ALA A 31 19.88 17.82 -32.83
CA ALA A 31 20.89 17.87 -33.90
C ALA A 31 21.81 19.10 -33.91
N GLU A 32 21.25 20.30 -33.75
CA GLU A 32 21.98 21.57 -33.86
C GLU A 32 22.42 22.13 -32.50
N ARG A 33 21.99 21.50 -31.40
CA ARG A 33 22.24 22.02 -30.05
C ARG A 33 23.67 21.70 -29.60
N ALA A 34 24.21 22.63 -28.82
CA ALA A 34 25.48 22.41 -28.16
C ALA A 34 25.28 21.37 -27.04
N VAL A 35 26.23 20.43 -26.91
CA VAL A 35 26.18 19.40 -25.87
C VAL A 35 25.98 19.94 -24.44
N PRO A 36 26.59 21.07 -24.03
CA PRO A 36 26.38 21.63 -22.70
C PRO A 36 24.93 22.06 -22.47
N GLU A 37 24.23 22.54 -23.50
CA GLU A 37 22.82 22.93 -23.38
C GLU A 37 21.93 21.71 -23.16
N ILE A 38 22.23 20.60 -23.84
CA ILE A 38 21.48 19.34 -23.68
C ILE A 38 21.71 18.77 -22.27
N LEU A 39 22.95 18.78 -21.78
CA LEU A 39 23.27 18.34 -20.42
C LEU A 39 22.58 19.23 -19.36
N ASN A 40 22.57 20.55 -19.57
CA ASN A 40 21.86 21.49 -18.69
C ASN A 40 20.34 21.23 -18.69
N ASP A 41 19.73 20.86 -19.82
CA ASP A 41 18.32 20.49 -19.85
C ASP A 41 18.04 19.19 -19.08
N PHE A 42 18.93 18.21 -19.13
CA PHE A 42 18.81 17.00 -18.34
C PHE A 42 18.96 17.28 -16.85
N GLU A 43 19.92 18.13 -16.44
CA GLU A 43 20.06 18.61 -15.06
C GLU A 43 18.79 19.33 -14.60
N ASN A 44 18.30 20.32 -15.36
CA ASN A 44 17.05 21.02 -15.02
C ASN A 44 15.84 20.09 -14.97
N THR A 45 15.84 19.01 -15.77
CA THR A 45 14.77 18.02 -15.72
C THR A 45 14.87 17.13 -14.49
N ALA A 46 16.07 16.68 -14.14
CA ALA A 46 16.31 15.99 -12.88
C ALA A 46 15.83 16.82 -11.70
N ASP A 47 16.15 18.11 -11.68
CA ASP A 47 15.76 19.06 -10.63
C ASP A 47 14.25 19.20 -10.54
N ARG A 48 13.57 19.41 -11.68
CA ARG A 48 12.10 19.47 -11.72
C ARG A 48 11.44 18.17 -11.25
N LEU A 49 12.00 17.02 -11.60
CA LEU A 49 11.48 15.71 -11.19
C LEU A 49 11.64 15.48 -9.69
N MET A 50 12.76 15.90 -9.13
CA MET A 50 12.98 15.87 -7.69
C MET A 50 12.07 16.86 -6.97
N ASP A 51 12.03 18.13 -7.38
CA ASP A 51 11.18 19.15 -6.76
C ASP A 51 9.70 18.76 -6.84
N GLY A 52 9.24 18.31 -8.01
CA GLY A 52 7.91 17.79 -8.23
C GLY A 52 7.64 16.54 -7.38
N GLY A 53 8.59 15.61 -7.32
CA GLY A 53 8.53 14.43 -6.45
C GLY A 53 8.43 14.78 -4.97
N GLN A 54 9.17 15.79 -4.51
CA GLN A 54 9.13 16.27 -3.14
C GLN A 54 7.79 16.94 -2.82
N GLN A 55 7.30 17.82 -3.69
CA GLN A 55 6.03 18.54 -3.52
C GLN A 55 4.82 17.59 -3.55
N THR A 56 4.88 16.57 -4.40
CA THR A 56 3.78 15.61 -4.56
C THR A 56 3.87 14.40 -3.63
N GLY A 57 5.01 14.20 -2.97
CA GLY A 57 5.33 12.98 -2.22
C GLY A 57 5.72 11.79 -3.12
N ASN A 58 5.89 11.98 -4.44
CA ASN A 58 6.25 10.92 -5.35
C ASN A 58 7.75 10.55 -5.25
N ALA A 59 8.04 9.51 -4.46
CA ALA A 59 9.39 8.99 -4.26
C ALA A 59 10.02 8.44 -5.56
N LEU A 60 9.19 7.99 -6.50
CA LEU A 60 9.62 7.41 -7.77
C LEU A 60 10.11 8.49 -8.74
N ALA A 61 9.40 9.62 -8.81
CA ALA A 61 9.87 10.81 -9.52
C ALA A 61 11.19 11.33 -8.93
N SER A 62 11.30 11.35 -7.61
CA SER A 62 12.53 11.73 -6.91
C SER A 62 13.70 10.80 -7.24
N LYS A 63 13.47 9.49 -7.25
CA LYS A 63 14.47 8.48 -7.62
C LYS A 63 14.92 8.66 -9.07
N LEU A 64 13.99 8.83 -10.00
CA LEU A 64 14.34 9.04 -11.41
C LEU A 64 15.16 10.31 -11.62
N GLY A 65 14.79 11.40 -10.95
CA GLY A 65 15.56 12.65 -10.99
C GLY A 65 17.02 12.43 -10.55
N ASN A 66 17.24 11.69 -9.46
CA ASN A 66 18.59 11.31 -9.03
C ASN A 66 19.35 10.49 -10.09
N GLU A 67 18.71 9.48 -10.70
CA GLU A 67 19.35 8.64 -11.73
C GLU A 67 19.72 9.46 -12.98
N ILE A 68 18.83 10.36 -13.44
CA ILE A 68 19.11 11.27 -14.56
C ILE A 68 20.27 12.19 -14.21
N ARG A 69 20.33 12.73 -12.98
CA ARG A 69 21.43 13.57 -12.53
C ARG A 69 22.76 12.82 -12.54
N ILE A 70 22.81 11.60 -12.00
CA ILE A 70 24.02 10.77 -12.01
C ILE A 70 24.44 10.45 -13.45
N ALA A 71 23.50 10.08 -14.32
CA ALA A 71 23.78 9.83 -15.73
C ALA A 71 24.34 11.08 -16.44
N THR A 72 23.77 12.24 -16.15
CA THR A 72 24.19 13.53 -16.73
C THR A 72 25.59 13.91 -16.27
N LEU A 73 25.91 13.75 -14.97
CA LEU A 73 27.25 13.97 -14.44
C LEU A 73 28.29 13.00 -15.04
N ASN A 74 27.94 11.72 -15.18
CA ASN A 74 28.78 10.75 -15.86
C ASN A 74 29.05 11.17 -17.32
N LEU A 75 28.01 11.55 -18.07
CA LEU A 75 28.17 12.09 -19.44
C LEU A 75 29.07 13.31 -19.44
N ASN A 76 28.90 14.21 -18.48
CA ASN A 76 29.73 15.40 -18.32
C ASN A 76 31.22 15.05 -18.21
N TYR A 77 31.57 14.08 -17.36
CA TYR A 77 32.94 13.60 -17.19
C TYR A 77 33.47 12.81 -18.39
N LEU A 78 32.61 12.01 -19.03
CA LEU A 78 32.97 11.25 -20.22
C LEU A 78 33.21 12.14 -21.45
N MET A 79 32.62 13.33 -21.48
CA MET A 79 32.53 14.20 -22.66
C MET A 79 33.43 15.43 -22.59
N ASP A 80 34.35 15.52 -21.63
CA ASP A 80 35.08 16.77 -21.39
C ASP A 80 35.85 17.31 -22.63
N GLU A 81 36.37 16.41 -23.49
CA GLU A 81 36.99 16.78 -24.77
C GLU A 81 35.99 17.05 -25.93
N GLN A 82 34.77 16.51 -25.84
CA GLN A 82 33.72 16.62 -26.85
C GLN A 82 32.64 17.66 -26.48
N ARG A 83 32.72 18.27 -25.30
CA ARG A 83 31.74 19.23 -24.75
C ARG A 83 31.52 20.46 -25.63
N LYS A 84 32.52 20.86 -26.41
CA LYS A 84 32.44 22.03 -27.31
C LYS A 84 31.80 21.70 -28.67
N ARG A 85 31.43 20.45 -28.90
CA ARG A 85 30.83 19.99 -30.15
C ARG A 85 29.32 20.17 -30.11
N THR A 86 28.70 20.18 -31.29
CA THR A 86 27.25 20.02 -31.41
C THR A 86 26.88 18.55 -31.36
N PHE A 87 25.63 18.24 -31.07
CA PHE A 87 25.13 16.87 -30.97
C PHE A 87 25.51 15.99 -32.18
N ASN A 88 25.34 16.49 -33.40
CA ASN A 88 25.66 15.76 -34.63
C ASN A 88 27.14 15.45 -34.85
N GLN A 89 28.03 16.15 -34.14
CA GLN A 89 29.47 15.96 -34.21
C GLN A 89 29.98 14.94 -33.16
N LEU A 90 29.07 14.36 -32.39
CA LEU A 90 29.38 13.31 -31.44
C LEU A 90 29.48 11.94 -32.13
N ASP A 91 30.24 11.05 -31.49
CA ASP A 91 30.27 9.65 -31.90
C ASP A 91 28.84 9.07 -31.89
N PRO A 92 28.44 8.26 -32.89
CA PRO A 92 27.12 7.64 -32.95
C PRO A 92 26.68 6.98 -31.64
N LYS A 93 27.59 6.29 -30.94
CA LYS A 93 27.27 5.64 -29.66
C LYS A 93 26.92 6.64 -28.56
N VAL A 94 27.59 7.78 -28.54
CA VAL A 94 27.29 8.86 -27.60
C VAL A 94 25.93 9.48 -27.94
N ARG A 95 25.65 9.71 -29.23
CA ARG A 95 24.34 10.25 -29.67
C ARG A 95 23.19 9.37 -29.26
N ASP A 96 23.33 8.06 -29.41
CA ASP A 96 22.32 7.09 -29.00
C ASP A 96 21.99 7.18 -27.51
N ILE A 97 22.98 7.47 -26.67
CA ILE A 97 22.78 7.61 -25.22
C ILE A 97 21.95 8.86 -24.89
N PHE A 98 22.29 10.00 -25.47
CA PHE A 98 21.50 11.22 -25.34
C PHE A 98 20.06 11.04 -25.85
N HIS A 99 19.86 10.30 -26.95
CA HIS A 99 18.52 9.97 -27.43
C HIS A 99 17.73 9.09 -26.48
N ASN A 100 18.37 8.07 -25.92
CA ASN A 100 17.71 7.17 -24.97
C ASN A 100 17.35 7.91 -23.68
N LEU A 101 18.22 8.78 -23.18
CA LEU A 101 17.95 9.62 -22.01
C LEU A 101 16.81 10.61 -22.29
N ASN A 102 16.78 11.24 -23.46
CA ASN A 102 15.70 12.15 -23.85
C ASN A 102 14.35 11.41 -24.00
N LYS A 103 14.34 10.23 -24.65
CA LYS A 103 13.13 9.41 -24.78
C LYS A 103 12.58 9.00 -23.42
N LEU A 104 13.46 8.65 -22.49
CA LEU A 104 13.06 8.31 -21.14
C LEU A 104 12.40 9.50 -20.43
N ILE A 105 12.98 10.69 -20.56
CA ILE A 105 12.44 11.91 -19.99
C ILE A 105 11.07 12.24 -20.60
N GLU A 106 10.93 12.15 -21.92
CA GLU A 106 9.68 12.45 -22.62
C GLU A 106 8.57 11.44 -22.32
N ASN A 107 8.93 10.17 -22.10
CA ASN A 107 7.98 9.12 -21.73
C ASN A 107 7.63 9.15 -20.24
N PHE A 108 8.33 9.96 -19.44
CA PHE A 108 8.04 10.10 -18.03
C PHE A 108 6.87 11.08 -17.81
N ASP A 109 5.73 10.54 -17.41
CA ASP A 109 4.59 11.33 -16.95
C ASP A 109 4.43 11.14 -15.43
N PRO A 110 4.76 12.15 -14.60
CA PRO A 110 4.70 12.04 -13.14
C PRO A 110 3.30 11.71 -12.62
N ASP A 111 2.25 11.99 -13.40
CA ASP A 111 0.85 11.77 -13.02
C ASP A 111 0.32 10.39 -13.43
N LYS A 112 1.06 9.61 -14.24
CA LYS A 112 0.58 8.33 -14.81
C LYS A 112 1.37 7.09 -14.40
N ILE A 113 2.41 7.21 -13.59
CA ILE A 113 3.22 6.06 -13.20
C ILE A 113 2.66 5.44 -11.93
N TYR A 114 2.00 4.29 -12.11
CA TYR A 114 1.37 3.52 -11.03
C TYR A 114 2.20 2.31 -10.58
N LYS A 115 3.34 2.01 -11.24
CA LYS A 115 4.14 0.80 -10.96
C LYS A 115 5.63 1.05 -10.92
N VAL A 116 6.18 0.81 -9.74
CA VAL A 116 7.61 0.79 -9.39
C VAL A 116 8.43 -0.05 -10.38
N THR A 117 7.90 -1.19 -10.86
CA THR A 117 8.63 -2.13 -11.72
C THR A 117 9.02 -1.61 -13.11
N GLU A 118 8.28 -0.64 -13.68
CA GLU A 118 8.57 -0.12 -15.03
C GLU A 118 9.79 0.81 -15.08
N LEU A 119 10.17 1.39 -13.94
CA LEU A 119 11.34 2.29 -13.82
C LEU A 119 12.61 1.58 -13.34
N PHE A 120 12.52 0.38 -12.78
CA PHE A 120 13.70 -0.39 -12.36
C PHE A 120 14.46 -1.01 -13.54
N ALA A 121 13.90 -0.97 -14.75
CA ALA A 121 14.59 -1.33 -15.98
C ALA A 121 15.61 -0.28 -16.43
N LEU A 122 15.73 0.85 -15.73
CA LEU A 122 16.77 1.85 -15.98
C LEU A 122 18.11 1.43 -15.41
N ASN A 123 18.69 0.43 -16.06
CA ASN A 123 20.04 0.01 -15.76
C ASN A 123 21.03 0.99 -16.42
N ILE A 124 21.45 2.06 -15.73
CA ILE A 124 22.49 3.01 -16.22
C ILE A 124 23.71 2.26 -16.78
N GLN A 125 24.02 1.08 -16.26
CA GLN A 125 25.06 0.19 -16.76
C GLN A 125 24.83 -0.27 -18.21
N GLU A 126 23.60 -0.56 -18.62
CA GLU A 126 23.24 -0.90 -20.00
C GLU A 126 23.31 0.32 -20.92
N PHE A 127 23.02 1.52 -20.41
CA PHE A 127 23.09 2.77 -21.18
C PHE A 127 24.53 3.21 -21.44
N LEU A 128 25.39 3.17 -20.43
CA LEU A 128 26.76 3.72 -20.53
C LEU A 128 27.83 2.66 -20.83
N GLY A 129 27.49 1.37 -20.69
CA GLY A 129 28.37 0.21 -20.99
C GLY A 129 29.19 0.33 -22.27
N PRO A 130 28.62 0.77 -23.41
CA PRO A 130 29.36 0.91 -24.67
C PRO A 130 30.44 2.01 -24.69
N LEU A 131 30.38 3.01 -23.79
CA LEU A 131 31.36 4.11 -23.68
C LEU A 131 32.52 3.79 -22.71
N LEU A 132 32.40 2.73 -21.90
CA LEU A 132 33.34 2.40 -20.82
C LEU A 132 34.57 1.62 -21.28
N ALA A 133 34.69 1.32 -22.58
CA ALA A 133 35.80 0.54 -23.12
C ALA A 133 37.13 1.32 -23.20
N ASP A 134 37.10 2.65 -23.07
CA ASP A 134 38.29 3.50 -23.21
C ASP A 134 38.70 4.19 -21.90
N LYS A 135 40.00 4.09 -21.57
CA LYS A 135 40.84 4.94 -20.69
C LYS A 135 40.16 6.02 -19.82
N ARG A 136 39.27 5.64 -18.91
CA ARG A 136 38.68 6.54 -17.92
C ARG A 136 39.07 6.14 -16.51
N ASP A 137 39.25 7.16 -15.69
CA ASP A 137 39.69 7.04 -14.30
C ASP A 137 38.55 6.93 -13.31
N PHE A 138 37.39 7.42 -13.71
CA PHE A 138 36.25 7.56 -12.85
C PHE A 138 34.95 7.44 -13.63
N TYR A 139 34.00 6.73 -13.04
CA TYR A 139 32.66 6.52 -13.58
C TYR A 139 31.78 5.87 -12.51
N LEU A 140 30.53 6.28 -12.37
CA LEU A 140 29.55 5.56 -11.53
C LEU A 140 28.58 4.74 -12.38
N SER A 141 28.56 3.43 -12.19
CA SER A 141 27.58 2.55 -12.84
C SER A 141 26.23 2.55 -12.14
N SER A 142 26.20 2.67 -10.82
CA SER A 142 24.95 2.68 -10.04
C SER A 142 25.20 3.21 -8.63
N VAL A 143 24.20 3.87 -8.06
CA VAL A 143 24.17 4.24 -6.64
C VAL A 143 22.90 3.66 -6.01
N LYS A 144 23.05 2.67 -5.13
CA LYS A 144 21.94 2.02 -4.41
C LYS A 144 21.87 2.49 -2.97
N GLY A 145 20.66 2.49 -2.40
CA GLY A 145 20.41 2.94 -1.03
C GLY A 145 20.16 4.45 -0.90
N ILE A 146 19.80 5.12 -2.00
CA ILE A 146 19.46 6.56 -1.99
C ILE A 146 18.07 6.84 -1.42
N THR A 147 17.12 5.91 -1.55
CA THR A 147 15.79 6.02 -0.95
C THR A 147 15.80 5.31 0.39
N VAL A 148 15.46 6.01 1.47
CA VAL A 148 15.54 5.50 2.83
C VAL A 148 14.28 5.86 3.63
N TYR A 149 13.91 4.98 4.55
CA TYR A 149 12.84 5.21 5.52
C TYR A 149 13.39 5.21 6.94
N GLN A 150 12.64 5.78 7.88
CA GLN A 150 13.05 5.90 9.27
C GLN A 150 13.29 4.52 9.91
N LYS A 151 14.49 4.30 10.44
CA LYS A 151 14.88 3.08 11.16
C LYS A 151 15.93 3.41 12.21
N GLU A 152 16.15 2.53 13.18
CA GLU A 152 17.13 2.74 14.25
C GLU A 152 18.57 2.42 13.82
N SER A 153 18.73 1.62 12.76
CA SER A 153 20.05 1.25 12.24
C SER A 153 20.63 2.31 11.31
N ASP A 154 21.95 2.25 11.12
CA ASP A 154 22.65 3.04 10.12
C ASP A 154 22.18 2.71 8.69
N PHE A 155 22.38 3.66 7.79
CA PHE A 155 21.98 3.55 6.39
C PHE A 155 23.16 3.06 5.55
N ILE A 156 22.88 2.26 4.52
CA ILE A 156 23.92 1.68 3.66
C ILE A 156 23.75 2.24 2.25
N LEU A 157 24.77 2.95 1.78
CA LEU A 157 24.89 3.38 0.40
C LEU A 157 25.86 2.45 -0.33
N ARG A 158 25.50 1.95 -1.50
CA ARG A 158 26.38 1.14 -2.36
C ARG A 158 26.61 1.85 -3.68
N ILE A 159 27.86 2.20 -3.94
CA ILE A 159 28.30 2.83 -5.17
C ILE A 159 29.07 1.78 -5.97
N ARG A 160 28.70 1.57 -7.23
CA ARG A 160 29.45 0.74 -8.18
C ARG A 160 30.00 1.56 -9.32
N GLY A 161 31.18 1.19 -9.83
CA GLY A 161 31.88 1.98 -10.83
C GLY A 161 33.41 1.85 -10.81
N ILE A 162 34.09 2.90 -11.25
CA ILE A 162 35.56 3.02 -11.34
C ILE A 162 35.98 4.30 -10.62
N GLY A 163 37.21 4.30 -10.09
CA GLY A 163 37.81 5.48 -9.45
C GLY A 163 37.76 5.46 -7.94
N PHE A 164 37.40 4.35 -7.30
CA PHE A 164 37.40 4.20 -5.84
C PHE A 164 37.84 2.80 -5.37
N GLY A 165 38.56 2.08 -6.23
CA GLY A 165 39.03 0.72 -5.97
C GLY A 165 40.20 0.64 -4.98
N PHE A 166 40.93 -0.47 -5.00
CA PHE A 166 42.08 -0.69 -4.13
C PHE A 166 43.31 0.10 -4.59
N ASN A 167 44.07 0.61 -3.62
CA ASN A 167 45.35 1.25 -3.90
C ASN A 167 46.37 0.24 -4.44
N ASP A 168 46.99 0.54 -5.58
CA ASP A 168 48.03 -0.30 -6.19
C ASP A 168 49.31 0.52 -6.50
N SER A 169 50.25 -0.06 -7.26
CA SER A 169 51.52 0.60 -7.61
C SER A 169 51.40 1.72 -8.65
N LYS A 170 50.28 1.77 -9.37
CA LYS A 170 49.96 2.68 -10.48
C LYS A 170 48.83 3.67 -10.14
N HIS A 171 47.93 3.31 -9.22
CA HIS A 171 46.73 4.06 -8.87
C HIS A 171 46.59 4.18 -7.35
N LYS A 172 46.25 5.37 -6.87
CA LYS A 172 45.80 5.62 -5.50
C LYS A 172 44.44 6.28 -5.53
N TYR A 173 43.55 5.85 -4.65
CA TYR A 173 42.18 6.32 -4.56
C TYR A 173 41.94 6.91 -3.16
N SER A 174 41.38 8.11 -3.13
CA SER A 174 40.82 8.72 -1.92
C SER A 174 39.36 9.00 -2.17
N VAL A 175 38.51 8.72 -1.18
CA VAL A 175 37.07 8.98 -1.27
C VAL A 175 36.62 9.72 -0.03
N SER A 176 35.66 10.62 -0.20
CA SER A 176 34.92 11.24 0.89
C SER A 176 33.45 11.32 0.52
N LEU A 177 32.60 11.33 1.53
CA LEU A 177 31.18 11.56 1.37
C LEU A 177 30.75 12.53 2.46
N SER A 178 29.98 13.55 2.12
CA SER A 178 29.34 14.44 3.08
C SER A 178 27.83 14.33 2.99
N VAL A 179 27.17 14.47 4.13
CA VAL A 179 25.72 14.59 4.24
C VAL A 179 25.44 15.97 4.82
N LYS A 180 24.85 16.87 4.02
CA LYS A 180 24.63 18.27 4.40
C LYS A 180 25.88 18.91 5.04
N ASP A 181 26.99 18.84 4.31
CA ASP A 181 28.32 19.36 4.69
C ASP A 181 29.04 18.62 5.83
N GLU A 182 28.40 17.67 6.51
CA GLU A 182 29.07 16.83 7.51
C GLU A 182 29.76 15.62 6.86
N VAL A 183 31.08 15.56 6.96
CA VAL A 183 31.90 14.50 6.35
C VAL A 183 31.79 13.19 7.13
N ILE A 184 31.51 12.11 6.41
CA ILE A 184 31.49 10.75 6.95
C ILE A 184 32.92 10.29 7.25
N GLU A 185 33.12 9.69 8.42
CA GLU A 185 34.43 9.18 8.82
C GLU A 185 34.92 8.07 7.87
N PRO A 186 36.21 8.06 7.48
CA PRO A 186 36.77 7.06 6.56
C PRO A 186 36.57 5.60 6.97
N LYS A 187 36.40 5.32 8.27
CA LYS A 187 36.14 3.96 8.80
C LYS A 187 34.79 3.38 8.34
N ALA A 188 33.87 4.23 7.90
CA ALA A 188 32.56 3.82 7.41
C ALA A 188 32.58 3.32 5.95
N PHE A 189 33.73 3.40 5.29
CA PHE A 189 33.91 3.05 3.89
C PHE A 189 34.51 1.65 3.78
N GLN A 190 33.80 0.75 3.12
CA GLN A 190 34.22 -0.61 2.84
C GLN A 190 34.33 -0.81 1.33
N ARG A 191 35.36 -1.51 0.90
CA ARG A 191 35.58 -1.87 -0.51
C ARG A 191 35.51 -3.39 -0.64
N PRO A 192 34.33 -3.98 -0.87
CA PRO A 192 34.22 -5.42 -1.05
C PRO A 192 35.02 -5.91 -2.26
N ASP A 193 35.09 -5.10 -3.32
CA ASP A 193 35.89 -5.36 -4.52
C ASP A 193 36.41 -4.05 -5.14
N ASN A 194 37.06 -4.14 -6.30
CA ASN A 194 37.68 -3.00 -7.00
C ASN A 194 36.68 -2.00 -7.62
N HIS A 195 35.43 -2.41 -7.77
CA HIS A 195 34.37 -1.68 -8.46
C HIS A 195 33.16 -1.41 -7.56
N GLU A 196 33.19 -1.81 -6.29
CA GLU A 196 32.13 -1.57 -5.31
C GLU A 196 32.67 -0.87 -4.07
N LEU A 197 31.98 0.20 -3.69
CA LEU A 197 32.17 0.95 -2.46
C LEU A 197 30.88 0.90 -1.64
N VAL A 198 30.96 0.40 -0.42
CA VAL A 198 29.87 0.38 0.54
C VAL A 198 30.16 1.41 1.61
N ILE A 199 29.24 2.34 1.82
CA ILE A 199 29.39 3.45 2.77
C ILE A 199 28.27 3.33 3.80
N THR A 200 28.64 3.22 5.07
CA THR A 200 27.69 3.26 6.19
C THR A 200 27.47 4.72 6.61
N ILE A 201 26.27 5.25 6.40
CA ILE A 201 25.90 6.59 6.82
C ILE A 201 25.31 6.49 8.24
N PRO A 202 25.95 7.11 9.26
CA PRO A 202 25.45 7.08 10.62
C PRO A 202 24.04 7.62 10.73
N ASN A 203 23.18 6.88 11.40
CA ASN A 203 21.78 7.19 11.60
C ASN A 203 21.55 8.61 12.14
N LYS A 204 22.40 9.04 13.09
CA LYS A 204 22.37 10.37 13.72
C LYS A 204 22.45 11.54 12.73
N LEU A 205 23.04 11.35 11.55
CA LEU A 205 23.18 12.40 10.53
C LEU A 205 21.94 12.54 9.64
N VAL A 206 21.10 11.50 9.58
CA VAL A 206 19.94 11.44 8.68
C VAL A 206 18.63 11.60 9.46
N MET A 207 18.55 10.99 10.65
CA MET A 207 17.31 10.94 11.44
C MET A 207 16.61 12.28 11.69
N PRO A 208 17.32 13.38 12.01
CA PRO A 208 16.67 14.66 12.28
C PRO A 208 15.91 15.25 11.09
N TYR A 209 16.17 14.76 9.88
CA TYR A 209 15.60 15.28 8.64
C TYR A 209 14.34 14.55 8.17
N PHE A 210 13.94 13.46 8.82
CA PHE A 210 12.68 12.79 8.50
C PHE A 210 11.48 13.65 8.93
N GLU A 211 10.58 13.91 7.99
CA GLU A 211 9.29 14.56 8.27
C GLU A 211 8.17 13.53 8.43
N GLN A 212 7.10 13.90 9.14
CA GLN A 212 5.97 13.00 9.38
C GLN A 212 5.24 12.64 8.09
N THR A 213 4.99 13.61 7.21
CA THR A 213 4.07 13.46 6.07
C THR A 213 4.64 13.95 4.75
N LYS A 214 5.93 14.27 4.69
CA LYS A 214 6.59 14.75 3.47
C LYS A 214 7.83 13.96 3.14
N VAL A 215 8.07 13.81 1.84
CA VAL A 215 9.36 13.37 1.33
C VAL A 215 10.35 14.51 1.50
N VAL A 216 11.55 14.21 1.99
CA VAL A 216 12.64 15.19 2.15
C VAL A 216 13.83 14.74 1.32
N HIS A 217 14.46 15.69 0.63
CA HIS A 217 15.68 15.43 -0.13
C HIS A 217 16.86 15.97 0.67
N LEU A 218 17.71 15.06 1.14
CA LEU A 218 18.89 15.39 1.92
C LEU A 218 20.13 15.34 1.01
N PRO A 219 20.80 16.48 0.75
CA PRO A 219 21.92 16.54 -0.17
C PRO A 219 23.13 15.75 0.33
N ILE A 220 23.76 15.04 -0.60
CA ILE A 220 25.00 14.31 -0.45
C ILE A 220 25.98 14.74 -1.53
N THR A 221 27.23 14.94 -1.12
CA THR A 221 28.36 15.10 -2.06
C THR A 221 29.29 13.93 -1.88
N PHE A 222 29.49 13.16 -2.96
CA PHE A 222 30.52 12.13 -3.03
C PHE A 222 31.71 12.66 -3.82
N SER A 223 32.89 12.60 -3.21
CA SER A 223 34.13 12.98 -3.88
C SER A 223 35.04 11.77 -4.03
N SER A 224 35.63 11.65 -5.22
CA SER A 224 36.72 10.72 -5.47
C SER A 224 37.92 11.45 -6.04
N THR A 225 39.10 11.15 -5.50
CA THR A 225 40.38 11.60 -6.04
C THR A 225 41.19 10.39 -6.49
N VAL A 226 41.58 10.40 -7.77
CA VAL A 226 42.38 9.36 -8.41
C VAL A 226 43.78 9.91 -8.69
N LYS A 227 44.79 9.31 -8.05
CA LYS A 227 46.21 9.60 -8.37
C LYS A 227 46.78 8.49 -9.25
N LYS A 228 47.25 8.84 -10.45
CA LYS A 228 47.91 7.94 -11.40
C LYS A 228 49.41 8.16 -11.45
N LYS A 229 50.19 7.09 -11.44
CA LYS A 229 51.64 7.18 -11.63
C LYS A 229 51.95 7.50 -13.08
N LYS A 230 52.70 8.59 -13.31
CA LYS A 230 53.22 8.94 -14.64
C LYS A 230 54.17 7.84 -15.11
N PRO A 231 54.13 7.48 -16.40
CA PRO A 231 55.05 6.48 -16.93
C PRO A 231 56.50 7.00 -16.84
N PHE A 232 57.46 6.09 -16.66
CA PHE A 232 58.85 6.45 -16.31
C PHE A 232 59.53 7.39 -17.30
N TRP A 233 59.10 7.38 -18.56
CA TRP A 233 59.60 8.22 -19.65
C TRP A 233 59.09 9.68 -19.60
N LYS A 234 58.15 10.02 -18.71
CA LYS A 234 57.64 11.39 -18.49
C LYS A 234 57.96 11.90 -17.07
N PHE A 235 59.24 11.93 -16.69
CA PHE A 235 59.75 12.48 -15.42
C PHE A 235 58.92 12.05 -14.20
N GLY A 236 59.18 10.82 -13.71
CA GLY A 236 58.40 10.12 -12.68
C GLY A 236 57.68 11.01 -11.65
N GLY A 237 56.42 10.68 -11.37
CA GLY A 237 55.56 11.44 -10.46
C GLY A 237 54.13 10.91 -10.50
N TRP A 238 53.20 11.63 -9.89
CA TRP A 238 51.77 11.31 -9.92
C TRP A 238 51.00 12.43 -10.64
N THR A 239 49.95 12.09 -11.38
CA THR A 239 48.87 13.01 -11.77
C THR A 239 47.68 12.77 -10.86
N GLU A 240 46.90 13.80 -10.58
CA GLU A 240 45.79 13.75 -9.64
C GLU A 240 44.57 14.40 -10.28
N ASP A 241 43.49 13.63 -10.38
CA ASP A 241 42.19 14.05 -10.91
C ASP A 241 41.16 13.88 -9.79
N SER A 242 40.28 14.87 -9.60
CA SER A 242 39.24 14.86 -8.57
C SER A 242 37.86 15.00 -9.20
N TYR A 243 36.91 14.21 -8.72
CA TYR A 243 35.55 14.07 -9.22
C TYR A 243 34.57 14.27 -8.06
N ASN A 244 33.54 15.07 -8.27
CA ASN A 244 32.51 15.38 -7.26
C ASN A 244 31.14 15.09 -7.84
N ILE A 245 30.34 14.31 -7.13
CA ILE A 245 28.99 13.96 -7.53
C ILE A 245 28.04 14.37 -6.44
N ASP A 246 27.13 15.26 -6.80
CA ASP A 246 26.06 15.73 -5.93
C ASP A 246 24.76 14.98 -6.27
N PHE A 247 24.16 14.37 -5.26
CA PHE A 247 22.86 13.69 -5.35
C PHE A 247 22.13 13.76 -4.00
N ASN A 248 20.87 13.32 -3.96
CA ASN A 248 20.07 13.40 -2.73
C ASN A 248 19.77 12.01 -2.17
N LEU A 249 19.80 11.88 -0.84
CA LEU A 249 18.99 10.84 -0.19
C LEU A 249 17.53 11.28 -0.24
N VAL A 250 16.66 10.38 -0.69
CA VAL A 250 15.21 10.55 -0.66
C VAL A 250 14.71 9.94 0.65
N LEU A 251 14.43 10.80 1.63
CA LEU A 251 13.88 10.40 2.91
C LEU A 251 12.37 10.28 2.78
N LEU A 252 11.85 9.07 2.93
CA LEU A 252 10.41 8.81 2.91
C LEU A 252 9.76 9.34 4.20
N PRO A 253 8.51 9.82 4.15
CA PRO A 253 7.79 10.28 5.34
C PRO A 253 7.69 9.18 6.40
N ILE A 254 7.70 9.55 7.68
CA ILE A 254 7.55 8.59 8.79
C ILE A 254 6.21 7.86 8.70
N GLU A 255 5.13 8.60 8.40
CA GLU A 255 3.85 8.02 8.05
C GLU A 255 3.88 7.59 6.58
N ALA A 256 3.63 6.31 6.31
CA ALA A 256 3.64 5.78 4.97
C ALA A 256 2.29 5.96 4.26
N GLY A 257 1.19 6.03 5.03
CA GLY A 257 -0.16 6.12 4.50
C GLY A 257 -1.23 5.80 5.53
N GLU A 258 -2.45 5.65 5.05
CA GLU A 258 -3.60 5.25 5.84
C GLU A 258 -4.44 4.25 5.06
N ILE A 259 -4.95 3.24 5.77
CA ILE A 259 -5.88 2.26 5.23
C ILE A 259 -7.13 2.19 6.08
N GLU A 260 -8.26 1.98 5.43
CA GLU A 260 -9.53 1.59 6.03
C GLU A 260 -9.74 0.09 5.79
N VAL A 261 -10.11 -0.62 6.85
CA VAL A 261 -10.43 -2.05 6.80
C VAL A 261 -11.92 -2.22 7.01
N LYS A 262 -12.57 -2.79 6.01
CA LYS A 262 -13.95 -3.27 6.08
C LYS A 262 -13.98 -4.78 6.14
N GLU A 263 -14.97 -5.30 6.84
CA GLU A 263 -15.21 -6.73 6.90
C GLU A 263 -16.69 -7.05 6.80
N THR A 264 -17.02 -8.23 6.29
CA THR A 264 -18.39 -8.71 6.22
C THR A 264 -18.63 -9.70 7.34
N ILE A 265 -19.43 -9.29 8.32
CA ILE A 265 -19.83 -10.15 9.45
C ILE A 265 -21.20 -10.77 9.20
N THR A 266 -21.45 -11.91 9.82
CA THR A 266 -22.79 -12.49 9.88
C THR A 266 -23.55 -11.89 11.06
N THR A 267 -24.70 -11.28 10.79
CA THR A 267 -25.59 -10.75 11.83
C THR A 267 -26.92 -11.48 11.83
N ARG A 268 -27.45 -11.71 13.03
CA ARG A 268 -28.74 -12.38 13.21
C ARG A 268 -29.84 -11.33 13.25
N VAL A 269 -30.76 -11.37 12.30
CA VAL A 269 -31.90 -10.44 12.18
C VAL A 269 -33.21 -11.21 12.14
N ILE A 270 -34.31 -10.55 12.51
CA ILE A 270 -35.64 -11.16 12.45
C ILE A 270 -35.99 -11.43 10.99
N ASP A 271 -36.42 -12.65 10.70
CA ASP A 271 -36.89 -13.06 9.38
C ASP A 271 -38.36 -12.69 9.21
N GLU A 272 -38.61 -11.46 8.74
CA GLU A 272 -39.98 -10.96 8.53
C GLU A 272 -40.75 -11.76 7.46
N ASP A 273 -40.06 -12.44 6.53
CA ASP A 273 -40.67 -13.22 5.46
C ASP A 273 -41.35 -14.50 5.99
N GLN A 274 -40.89 -15.04 7.13
CA GLN A 274 -41.55 -16.18 7.78
C GLN A 274 -42.74 -15.80 8.64
N GLY A 275 -42.97 -14.49 8.85
CA GLY A 275 -44.01 -13.99 9.72
C GLY A 275 -43.87 -14.43 11.18
N GLU A 276 -44.88 -14.08 11.98
CA GLU A 276 -45.00 -14.52 13.37
C GLU A 276 -45.68 -15.90 13.42
N LYS A 277 -45.03 -16.87 14.06
CA LYS A 277 -45.61 -18.19 14.33
C LYS A 277 -46.18 -18.21 15.73
N HIS A 278 -47.13 -19.11 15.99
CA HIS A 278 -47.67 -19.29 17.33
C HIS A 278 -47.74 -20.76 17.73
N TYR A 279 -47.58 -21.04 19.01
CA TYR A 279 -47.74 -22.36 19.62
C TYR A 279 -48.82 -22.27 20.71
N PRO A 280 -49.93 -23.02 20.59
CA PRO A 280 -50.96 -23.04 21.61
C PRO A 280 -50.56 -23.98 22.76
N LEU A 281 -50.58 -23.45 23.97
CA LEU A 281 -50.54 -24.21 25.22
C LEU A 281 -51.96 -24.27 25.75
N THR A 282 -52.61 -25.42 25.59
CA THR A 282 -53.99 -25.63 26.02
C THR A 282 -54.00 -26.55 27.20
N TRP A 283 -54.64 -26.11 28.27
CA TRP A 283 -54.92 -26.96 29.41
C TRP A 283 -56.38 -27.41 29.36
N ASP A 284 -56.58 -28.73 29.37
CA ASP A 284 -57.87 -29.35 29.67
C ASP A 284 -57.77 -29.89 31.11
N PRO A 285 -58.50 -29.33 32.09
CA PRO A 285 -58.40 -29.76 33.47
C PRO A 285 -58.76 -31.25 33.58
N PRO A 286 -57.84 -32.15 33.97
CA PRO A 286 -58.27 -33.45 34.45
C PRO A 286 -59.04 -33.18 35.76
N GLY A 287 -60.23 -33.76 35.90
CA GLY A 287 -61.14 -33.52 37.03
C GLY A 287 -60.38 -33.40 38.36
N CYS A 288 -60.26 -32.16 38.85
CA CYS A 288 -59.36 -31.77 39.92
C CYS A 288 -60.19 -31.31 41.12
N PRO A 289 -60.46 -32.19 42.10
CA PRO A 289 -61.41 -31.91 43.18
C PRO A 289 -60.87 -30.93 44.24
N ASP A 290 -59.55 -30.90 44.49
CA ASP A 290 -58.97 -30.15 45.61
C ASP A 290 -57.69 -29.41 45.18
N LYS A 291 -57.83 -28.19 44.66
CA LYS A 291 -56.76 -27.24 44.30
C LYS A 291 -55.62 -27.80 43.44
N CYS A 292 -55.58 -27.42 42.16
CA CYS A 292 -54.56 -27.91 41.25
C CYS A 292 -53.72 -26.78 40.65
N THR A 293 -52.40 -26.99 40.66
CA THR A 293 -51.45 -26.12 39.96
C THR A 293 -51.09 -26.75 38.63
N TRP A 294 -51.39 -26.04 37.54
CA TRP A 294 -50.92 -26.35 36.22
C TRP A 294 -49.72 -25.46 35.87
N GLU A 295 -48.68 -26.06 35.33
CA GLU A 295 -47.50 -25.36 34.81
C GLU A 295 -47.13 -26.01 33.48
N GLU A 296 -47.07 -25.22 32.41
CA GLU A 296 -46.53 -25.67 31.13
C GLU A 296 -45.40 -24.76 30.68
N ARG A 297 -44.38 -25.37 30.07
CA ARG A 297 -43.18 -24.68 29.62
C ARG A 297 -43.04 -24.84 28.13
N TYR A 298 -42.80 -23.72 27.45
CA TYR A 298 -42.46 -23.72 26.05
C TYR A 298 -41.12 -23.03 25.83
N THR A 299 -40.24 -23.67 25.07
CA THR A 299 -38.93 -23.13 24.70
C THR A 299 -38.84 -23.13 23.18
N VAL A 300 -38.54 -21.96 22.61
CA VAL A 300 -38.36 -21.83 21.17
C VAL A 300 -36.96 -22.31 20.77
N ALA A 301 -36.76 -22.64 19.50
CA ALA A 301 -35.46 -23.07 19.00
C ALA A 301 -34.37 -21.98 19.15
N GLU A 302 -33.09 -22.35 19.05
CA GLU A 302 -31.97 -21.41 19.19
C GLU A 302 -32.02 -20.24 18.20
N ASN A 303 -32.64 -20.43 17.03
CA ASN A 303 -32.85 -19.41 16.02
C ASN A 303 -34.21 -18.70 16.12
N GLN A 304 -34.94 -18.80 17.24
CA GLN A 304 -36.26 -18.16 17.41
C GLN A 304 -36.31 -17.27 18.64
N ILE A 305 -37.28 -16.35 18.72
CA ILE A 305 -37.50 -15.51 19.91
C ILE A 305 -38.99 -15.36 20.19
N ILE A 306 -39.39 -15.49 21.44
CA ILE A 306 -40.75 -15.23 21.90
C ILE A 306 -40.99 -13.72 21.85
N THR A 307 -42.00 -13.30 21.10
CA THR A 307 -42.35 -11.88 20.94
C THR A 307 -43.45 -11.45 21.91
N ARG A 308 -44.43 -12.32 22.15
CA ARG A 308 -45.54 -12.09 23.07
C ARG A 308 -46.26 -13.37 23.44
N VAL A 309 -47.06 -13.31 24.51
CA VAL A 309 -48.00 -14.35 24.89
C VAL A 309 -49.39 -13.75 25.00
N VAL A 310 -50.36 -14.37 24.33
CA VAL A 310 -51.76 -13.98 24.39
C VAL A 310 -52.52 -15.01 25.19
N TYR A 311 -53.33 -14.56 26.13
CA TYR A 311 -54.20 -15.39 26.92
C TYR A 311 -55.62 -15.37 26.34
N SER A 312 -56.25 -16.54 26.25
CA SER A 312 -57.66 -16.67 25.89
C SER A 312 -58.33 -17.79 26.69
N HIS A 313 -59.64 -17.68 26.83
CA HIS A 313 -60.47 -18.66 27.52
C HIS A 313 -61.79 -18.82 26.76
N ASN A 314 -62.40 -19.99 26.88
CA ASN A 314 -63.76 -20.16 26.36
C ASN A 314 -64.76 -19.64 27.39
N ASP A 315 -65.48 -18.59 27.01
CA ASP A 315 -66.45 -17.88 27.84
C ASP A 315 -67.70 -18.74 28.05
N VAL A 316 -67.63 -19.61 29.05
CA VAL A 316 -68.82 -20.09 29.75
C VAL A 316 -68.98 -19.12 30.92
N ALA A 317 -70.16 -18.51 31.06
CA ALA A 317 -70.52 -17.50 32.08
C ALA A 317 -70.33 -17.95 33.56
N HIS A 318 -69.63 -19.07 33.79
CA HIS A 318 -69.39 -19.76 35.05
C HIS A 318 -67.91 -19.95 35.39
N CYS A 319 -67.00 -19.48 34.52
CA CYS A 319 -65.59 -19.32 34.86
C CYS A 319 -65.41 -18.20 35.92
N ASN A 320 -65.86 -18.47 37.15
CA ASN A 320 -65.78 -17.58 38.32
C ASN A 320 -64.31 -17.42 38.71
N TRP A 321 -63.63 -16.49 38.05
CA TRP A 321 -62.23 -16.20 38.33
C TRP A 321 -62.09 -14.99 39.22
N SER A 322 -61.34 -15.15 40.31
CA SER A 322 -60.75 -14.03 41.01
C SER A 322 -59.24 -14.22 41.02
N TYR A 323 -58.49 -13.17 40.70
CA TYR A 323 -57.07 -13.15 40.98
C TYR A 323 -56.93 -13.33 42.49
N SER A 324 -56.29 -14.41 42.94
CA SER A 324 -55.93 -14.56 44.34
C SER A 324 -55.03 -13.38 44.72
N THR A 325 -55.63 -12.39 45.38
CA THR A 325 -54.94 -11.18 45.88
C THR A 325 -54.03 -11.50 47.06
N LYS A 326 -54.07 -12.74 47.59
CA LYS A 326 -53.14 -13.24 48.60
C LYS A 326 -51.85 -13.74 47.94
N GLY A 327 -51.06 -12.83 47.36
CA GLY A 327 -49.71 -13.16 46.89
C GLY A 327 -49.14 -12.32 45.73
N GLY A 328 -49.93 -11.45 45.10
CA GLY A 328 -49.40 -10.43 44.18
C GLY A 328 -48.82 -10.94 42.86
N ARG A 329 -49.38 -11.98 42.24
CA ARG A 329 -48.99 -12.40 40.88
C ARG A 329 -49.99 -11.85 39.85
N GLY A 330 -49.55 -10.84 39.09
CA GLY A 330 -50.17 -10.48 37.79
C GLY A 330 -49.78 -11.51 36.71
N ALA A 331 -50.44 -11.43 35.54
CA ALA A 331 -50.29 -12.28 34.34
C ALA A 331 -49.65 -13.68 34.54
N ASP A 332 -50.42 -14.75 34.32
CA ASP A 332 -50.07 -16.17 34.49
C ASP A 332 -48.94 -16.72 33.58
N TYR A 333 -47.95 -15.91 33.21
CA TYR A 333 -46.79 -16.36 32.48
C TYR A 333 -45.55 -15.53 32.83
N ASP A 334 -44.40 -16.18 32.79
CA ASP A 334 -43.10 -15.55 32.93
C ASP A 334 -42.24 -15.89 31.71
N ILE A 335 -41.67 -14.87 31.05
CA ILE A 335 -40.71 -15.04 29.96
C ILE A 335 -39.29 -15.01 30.53
N TYR A 336 -38.48 -16.01 30.19
CA TYR A 336 -37.13 -16.22 30.71
C TYR A 336 -36.09 -16.29 29.59
N ASN A 337 -34.82 -16.32 30.00
CA ASN A 337 -33.67 -16.61 29.13
C ASN A 337 -33.56 -15.67 27.92
N GLY A 338 -33.84 -14.38 28.11
CA GLY A 338 -33.81 -13.40 27.02
C GLY A 338 -34.84 -13.69 25.92
N ASN A 339 -36.07 -14.03 26.32
CA ASN A 339 -37.19 -14.36 25.44
C ASN A 339 -37.05 -15.71 24.69
N LYS A 340 -36.38 -16.68 25.30
CA LYS A 340 -36.21 -18.04 24.73
C LYS A 340 -37.17 -19.07 25.29
N SER A 341 -37.69 -18.85 26.48
CA SER A 341 -38.65 -19.75 27.08
C SER A 341 -39.72 -18.98 27.83
N VAL A 342 -40.92 -19.55 27.86
CA VAL A 342 -42.01 -19.06 28.69
C VAL A 342 -42.51 -20.19 29.57
N VAL A 343 -42.88 -19.84 30.80
CA VAL A 343 -43.58 -20.73 31.72
C VAL A 343 -44.96 -20.12 31.96
N CYS A 344 -46.01 -20.82 31.54
CA CYS A 344 -47.39 -20.47 31.84
C CYS A 344 -47.82 -21.24 33.09
N ARG A 345 -48.37 -20.55 34.09
CA ARG A 345 -48.71 -21.14 35.40
C ARG A 345 -50.08 -20.74 35.83
N ARG A 346 -50.87 -21.70 36.33
CA ARG A 346 -52.17 -21.41 36.91
C ARG A 346 -52.40 -22.24 38.16
N GLU A 347 -52.93 -21.61 39.19
CA GLU A 347 -53.46 -22.27 40.38
C GLU A 347 -54.99 -22.20 40.32
N TYR A 348 -55.65 -23.35 40.44
CA TYR A 348 -57.09 -23.48 40.23
C TYR A 348 -57.76 -23.84 41.56
N ASP A 349 -58.67 -22.98 42.04
CA ASP A 349 -59.19 -23.05 43.41
C ASP A 349 -60.59 -23.68 43.55
N HIS A 350 -61.39 -23.83 42.48
CA HIS A 350 -62.75 -24.42 42.57
C HIS A 350 -63.27 -25.05 41.27
N GLU A 351 -64.06 -26.11 41.42
CA GLU A 351 -64.69 -26.96 40.38
C GLU A 351 -65.56 -26.18 39.36
N ASP A 352 -65.00 -25.82 38.20
CA ASP A 352 -65.79 -25.73 36.95
C ASP A 352 -65.10 -26.51 35.81
N PRO A 353 -65.50 -27.77 35.56
CA PRO A 353 -64.89 -28.62 34.53
C PRO A 353 -65.10 -28.13 33.09
N GLY A 354 -65.91 -27.09 32.87
CA GLY A 354 -66.12 -26.51 31.54
C GLY A 354 -65.08 -25.47 31.11
N CYS A 355 -64.20 -25.05 32.03
CA CYS A 355 -63.37 -23.88 31.86
C CYS A 355 -62.03 -24.23 31.18
N ARG A 356 -61.92 -23.99 29.87
CA ARG A 356 -60.70 -24.23 29.08
C ARG A 356 -59.87 -22.96 28.92
N ILE A 357 -58.58 -23.07 29.25
CA ILE A 357 -57.60 -21.98 29.14
C ILE A 357 -56.62 -22.30 28.01
N ARG A 358 -56.31 -21.26 27.22
CA ARG A 358 -55.33 -21.34 26.15
C ARG A 358 -54.38 -20.15 26.21
N TYR A 359 -53.08 -20.43 26.23
CA TYR A 359 -52.03 -19.45 25.99
C TYR A 359 -51.50 -19.64 24.58
N ASP A 360 -51.55 -18.59 23.75
CA ASP A 360 -50.90 -18.56 22.45
C ASP A 360 -49.55 -17.88 22.58
N VAL A 361 -48.48 -18.66 22.47
CA VAL A 361 -47.10 -18.15 22.52
C VAL A 361 -46.67 -17.80 21.11
N TYR A 362 -46.42 -16.52 20.85
CA TYR A 362 -45.99 -16.04 19.55
C TYR A 362 -44.47 -15.91 19.51
N PHE A 363 -43.87 -16.32 18.41
CA PHE A 363 -42.43 -16.25 18.21
C PHE A 363 -42.07 -15.94 16.76
N LYS A 364 -40.94 -15.28 16.56
CA LYS A 364 -40.34 -15.05 15.25
C LYS A 364 -39.07 -15.87 15.07
N THR A 365 -38.75 -16.18 13.82
CA THR A 365 -37.52 -16.86 13.45
C THR A 365 -36.47 -15.82 13.05
N PHE A 366 -35.21 -16.08 13.37
CA PHE A 366 -34.09 -15.29 12.91
C PHE A 366 -33.51 -15.89 11.62
N LYS A 367 -33.01 -15.03 10.75
CA LYS A 367 -32.09 -15.39 9.67
C LYS A 367 -30.74 -14.72 9.87
N ASP A 368 -29.73 -15.35 9.29
CA ASP A 368 -28.37 -14.81 9.25
C ASP A 368 -28.21 -13.99 7.98
N GLU A 369 -27.86 -12.71 8.12
CA GLU A 369 -27.62 -11.79 7.02
C GLU A 369 -26.19 -11.22 7.07
N PRO A 370 -25.52 -11.14 5.91
CA PRO A 370 -24.21 -10.51 5.80
C PRO A 370 -24.34 -9.00 6.00
N LYS A 371 -23.48 -8.43 6.84
CA LYS A 371 -23.39 -7.00 7.07
C LYS A 371 -21.94 -6.55 6.98
N THR A 372 -21.67 -5.59 6.10
CA THR A 372 -20.37 -4.93 6.04
C THR A 372 -20.24 -3.92 7.18
N ILE A 373 -19.13 -4.00 7.91
CA ILE A 373 -18.76 -3.06 8.96
C ILE A 373 -17.36 -2.51 8.70
N VAL A 374 -17.09 -1.30 9.19
CA VAL A 374 -15.72 -0.76 9.24
C VAL A 374 -15.08 -1.31 10.51
N ASN A 375 -14.04 -2.13 10.36
CA ASN A 375 -13.26 -2.69 11.48
C ASN A 375 -12.35 -1.61 12.07
N GLY A 376 -11.75 -0.77 11.21
CA GLY A 376 -10.98 0.38 11.67
C GLY A 376 -10.17 1.06 10.58
N THR A 377 -9.51 2.14 10.99
CA THR A 377 -8.59 2.92 10.17
C THR A 377 -7.21 2.85 10.79
N TYR A 378 -6.20 2.52 9.98
CA TYR A 378 -4.85 2.25 10.45
C TYR A 378 -3.84 3.11 9.70
N LYS A 379 -2.98 3.78 10.45
CA LYS A 379 -1.80 4.45 9.92
C LYS A 379 -0.71 3.42 9.62
N LEU A 380 -0.09 3.58 8.45
CA LEU A 380 1.00 2.73 8.00
C LEU A 380 2.34 3.39 8.27
N GLN A 381 3.37 2.57 8.53
CA GLN A 381 4.76 3.00 8.66
C GLN A 381 5.65 2.07 7.84
N TRP A 382 6.65 2.64 7.18
CA TRP A 382 7.58 1.89 6.33
C TRP A 382 8.37 0.86 7.15
N GLY A 383 8.50 -0.35 6.62
CA GLY A 383 9.26 -1.43 7.26
C GLY A 383 8.69 -1.91 8.60
N LYS A 384 7.53 -1.41 9.04
CA LYS A 384 6.84 -1.90 10.23
C LYS A 384 5.70 -2.83 9.85
N LYS A 385 5.52 -3.83 10.70
CA LYS A 385 4.43 -4.78 10.62
C LYS A 385 3.14 -4.15 11.12
N LEU A 386 2.08 -4.24 10.32
CA LEU A 386 0.72 -4.00 10.79
C LEU A 386 0.02 -5.34 11.00
N ILE A 387 -0.55 -5.54 12.19
CA ILE A 387 -1.37 -6.72 12.51
C ILE A 387 -2.81 -6.26 12.68
N ILE A 388 -3.71 -6.74 11.82
CA ILE A 388 -5.13 -6.48 11.91
C ILE A 388 -5.82 -7.71 12.48
N SER A 389 -6.64 -7.50 13.51
CA SER A 389 -7.52 -8.54 14.06
C SER A 389 -8.94 -8.29 13.57
N PHE A 390 -9.56 -9.30 12.98
CA PHE A 390 -10.93 -9.23 12.47
C PHE A 390 -11.95 -9.62 13.53
N ASN A 391 -13.20 -9.23 13.31
CA ASN A 391 -14.30 -9.57 14.20
C ASN A 391 -14.56 -11.08 14.21
N GLU A 392 -14.87 -11.64 15.37
CA GLU A 392 -15.19 -13.07 15.54
C GLU A 392 -16.41 -13.52 14.72
N LYS A 393 -17.29 -12.58 14.35
CA LYS A 393 -18.47 -12.84 13.50
C LYS A 393 -18.15 -12.77 12.00
N ASN A 394 -16.91 -12.46 11.61
CA ASN A 394 -16.45 -12.56 10.23
C ASN A 394 -16.08 -14.02 9.92
N LEU A 395 -17.08 -14.90 9.93
CA LEU A 395 -16.86 -16.35 9.84
C LEU A 395 -16.24 -16.79 8.51
N ASN A 396 -16.43 -16.01 7.45
CA ASN A 396 -15.94 -16.31 6.10
C ASN A 396 -14.57 -15.68 5.80
N GLY A 397 -14.01 -14.88 6.71
CA GLY A 397 -12.76 -14.15 6.48
C GLY A 397 -12.85 -13.12 5.35
N ASN A 398 -14.04 -12.58 5.09
CA ASN A 398 -14.26 -11.61 4.02
C ASN A 398 -13.87 -10.21 4.49
N PHE A 399 -12.93 -9.60 3.78
CA PHE A 399 -12.46 -8.26 4.08
C PHE A 399 -12.14 -7.48 2.80
N GLU A 400 -12.17 -6.17 2.94
CA GLU A 400 -11.74 -5.18 1.96
C GLU A 400 -10.85 -4.17 2.68
N ILE A 401 -9.67 -3.94 2.15
CA ILE A 401 -8.72 -2.94 2.62
C ILE A 401 -8.54 -1.95 1.49
N SER A 402 -8.86 -0.70 1.77
CA SER A 402 -8.73 0.39 0.81
C SER A 402 -7.98 1.55 1.48
N GLY A 403 -7.08 2.19 0.75
CA GLY A 403 -6.33 3.31 1.28
C GLY A 403 -5.41 3.92 0.26
N LYS A 404 -4.55 4.83 0.73
CA LYS A 404 -3.50 5.43 -0.08
C LYS A 404 -2.25 5.61 0.75
N THR A 405 -1.09 5.41 0.12
CA THR A 405 0.16 5.91 0.69
C THR A 405 0.20 7.43 0.63
N ILE A 406 1.04 8.05 1.46
CA ILE A 406 1.35 9.48 1.35
C ILE A 406 2.02 9.78 0.00
N THR A 407 2.69 8.78 -0.59
CA THR A 407 3.26 8.82 -1.94
C THR A 407 2.22 8.66 -3.05
N ARG A 408 0.92 8.60 -2.70
CA ARG A 408 -0.28 8.53 -3.56
C ARG A 408 -0.52 7.18 -4.26
N ASP A 409 0.20 6.14 -3.87
CA ASP A 409 -0.07 4.79 -4.34
C ASP A 409 -1.39 4.31 -3.74
N ALA A 410 -2.31 3.88 -4.61
CA ALA A 410 -3.55 3.26 -4.17
C ALA A 410 -3.22 1.93 -3.50
N ILE A 411 -3.90 1.66 -2.39
CA ILE A 411 -3.85 0.40 -1.69
C ILE A 411 -5.24 -0.21 -1.81
N GLU A 412 -5.34 -1.30 -2.55
CA GLU A 412 -6.58 -2.06 -2.70
C GLU A 412 -6.29 -3.54 -2.52
N LEU A 413 -6.87 -4.12 -1.48
CA LEU A 413 -6.76 -5.54 -1.20
C LEU A 413 -8.11 -6.09 -0.75
N THR A 414 -8.52 -7.19 -1.36
CA THR A 414 -9.70 -7.93 -0.98
C THR A 414 -9.28 -9.34 -0.59
N SER A 415 -10.11 -10.05 0.17
CA SER A 415 -9.88 -11.47 0.46
C SER A 415 -9.69 -12.34 -0.80
N ALA A 416 -10.21 -11.90 -1.96
CA ALA A 416 -10.03 -12.58 -3.25
C ALA A 416 -8.73 -12.22 -3.98
N SER A 417 -8.14 -11.04 -3.75
CA SER A 417 -6.94 -10.55 -4.46
C SER A 417 -5.63 -10.73 -3.70
N VAL A 418 -5.67 -11.45 -2.57
CA VAL A 418 -4.52 -11.69 -1.68
C VAL A 418 -3.31 -12.33 -2.39
N SER A 419 -3.54 -13.12 -3.45
CA SER A 419 -2.47 -13.76 -4.23
C SER A 419 -1.75 -12.82 -5.20
N SER A 420 -2.26 -11.60 -5.41
CA SER A 420 -1.70 -10.61 -6.36
C SER A 420 -2.08 -9.18 -5.92
N PRO A 421 -1.48 -8.68 -4.82
CA PRO A 421 -1.76 -7.32 -4.35
C PRO A 421 -1.42 -6.30 -5.45
N VAL A 422 -2.26 -5.28 -5.59
CA VAL A 422 -1.99 -4.12 -6.44
C VAL A 422 -1.46 -3.01 -5.52
N GLY A 423 -0.18 -2.67 -5.65
CA GLY A 423 0.47 -1.59 -4.88
C GLY A 423 1.59 -2.08 -3.96
N PRO A 424 2.15 -1.19 -3.11
CA PRO A 424 3.35 -1.47 -2.28
C PRO A 424 3.07 -2.31 -1.01
N LEU A 425 1.80 -2.67 -0.77
CA LEU A 425 1.41 -3.44 0.40
C LEU A 425 1.61 -4.94 0.13
N GLU A 426 2.61 -5.53 0.76
CA GLU A 426 2.77 -6.98 0.79
C GLU A 426 1.87 -7.59 1.86
N TYR A 427 1.02 -8.53 1.45
CA TYR A 427 0.33 -9.44 2.37
C TYR A 427 1.22 -10.65 2.64
N LYS A 428 1.58 -10.85 3.91
CA LYS A 428 2.21 -12.09 4.38
C LYS A 428 1.27 -12.73 5.36
N GLY A 429 0.34 -13.52 4.84
CA GLY A 429 -0.67 -14.19 5.65
C GLY A 429 -0.04 -15.07 6.72
N THR A 430 -0.39 -14.83 7.98
CA THR A 430 -0.25 -15.82 9.04
C THR A 430 -1.50 -15.76 9.92
N GLY A 431 -2.11 -16.93 10.15
CA GLY A 431 -3.29 -17.07 10.99
C GLY A 431 -3.84 -18.49 10.92
N GLU A 432 -3.49 -19.31 11.92
CA GLU A 432 -4.01 -20.66 12.10
C GLU A 432 -5.53 -20.66 12.31
N PHE A 433 -6.17 -21.68 11.72
CA PHE A 433 -7.56 -22.06 11.94
C PHE A 433 -7.71 -22.62 13.37
N GLY A 434 -8.02 -21.78 14.35
CA GLY A 434 -8.35 -22.22 15.71
C GLY A 434 -8.86 -21.10 16.61
N ALA A 435 -10.05 -21.27 17.19
CA ALA A 435 -10.72 -20.36 18.12
C ALA A 435 -11.36 -19.05 17.55
N GLY A 436 -11.64 -18.99 16.24
CA GLY A 436 -12.57 -17.98 15.69
C GLY A 436 -12.04 -16.55 15.60
N ARG A 437 -10.72 -16.34 15.57
CA ARG A 437 -10.11 -15.00 15.38
C ARG A 437 -9.19 -15.02 14.17
N TYR A 438 -9.60 -14.34 13.10
CA TYR A 438 -8.75 -14.12 11.93
C TYR A 438 -7.76 -12.98 12.23
N LYS A 439 -6.47 -13.22 11.96
CA LYS A 439 -5.43 -12.18 11.97
C LYS A 439 -4.81 -12.10 10.58
N ALA A 440 -4.47 -10.90 10.17
CA ALA A 440 -3.72 -10.66 8.94
C ALA A 440 -2.54 -9.75 9.23
N GLU A 441 -1.42 -10.04 8.56
CA GLU A 441 -0.17 -9.32 8.71
C GLU A 441 0.21 -8.66 7.39
N PHE A 442 0.47 -7.36 7.48
CA PHE A 442 0.77 -6.50 6.35
C PHE A 442 2.09 -5.80 6.56
N TYR A 443 2.81 -5.60 5.46
CA TYR A 443 4.09 -4.91 5.44
C TYR A 443 4.15 -4.01 4.22
N LEU A 444 4.57 -2.76 4.41
CA LEU A 444 5.00 -1.91 3.31
C LEU A 444 6.50 -2.11 3.12
N SER A 445 6.87 -2.67 1.97
CA SER A 445 8.26 -2.77 1.54
C SER A 445 8.59 -1.64 0.56
N VAL A 446 9.86 -1.23 0.58
CA VAL A 446 10.44 -0.29 -0.39
C VAL A 446 11.54 -1.09 -1.08
N GLU A 447 11.16 -2.01 -1.98
CA GLU A 447 12.11 -2.67 -2.87
C GLU A 447 12.31 -1.86 -4.16
#